data_AF-A0A1Y3SIJ9-F1
#
_entry.id   AF-A0A1Y3SIJ9-F1
#
_cell.length_a   1.000
_cell.length_b   1.000
_cell.length_c   1.000
_cell.angle_alpha   90.00
_cell.angle_beta   90.00
_cell.angle_gamma   90.00
#
_symmetry.space_group_name_H-M   'P 1'
#
loop_
_entity.id
_entity.type
_entity.pdbx_description
1 polymer ?
#
loop_
_entity_poly.entity_id
_entity_poly.type
_entity_poly.pdbx_seq_one_letter_code
_entity_poly.pdbx_strand_id
1 'polypeptide(L)'
;MLFHVRSVYSTGVMSTTGEILYPFTDNVWDIVRTDETVTADQWTNTVIVETMDGNPGTGGTPGSEKQGLFDFNMKTLLPIQYSHIEYLKDGYYLLSNYGGEQGTRYGIYHYGERVTIPVEYSTLMQPTGPWSRA
;
A
#
# COMPACT_ATOMS: atom_id res chain seq x y z
N MET A 1 26.62 8.52 -28.02
CA MET A 1 26.27 8.51 -26.59
C MET A 1 24.79 8.84 -26.51
N LEU A 2 23.92 7.85 -26.27
CA LEU A 2 22.47 8.06 -26.20
C LEU A 2 22.11 8.34 -24.74
N PHE A 3 21.62 9.54 -24.43
CA PHE A 3 21.02 9.82 -23.13
C PHE A 3 19.55 9.43 -23.18
N HIS A 4 19.17 8.39 -22.43
CA HIS A 4 17.76 8.16 -22.12
C HIS A 4 17.36 9.13 -21.01
N VAL A 5 16.60 10.16 -21.36
CA VAL A 5 15.88 10.96 -20.38
C VAL A 5 14.74 10.09 -19.87
N ARG A 6 14.90 9.43 -18.72
CA ARG A 6 13.76 8.85 -18.01
C ARG A 6 12.91 10.03 -17.53
N SER A 7 11.65 10.12 -17.95
CA SER A 7 10.70 10.99 -17.25
C SER A 7 10.54 10.41 -15.85
N VAL A 8 11.07 11.11 -14.86
CA VAL A 8 10.91 10.74 -13.46
C VAL A 8 9.76 11.58 -12.95
N TYR A 9 8.59 10.96 -12.77
CA TYR A 9 7.52 11.60 -12.01
C TYR A 9 7.95 11.56 -10.55
N SER A 10 7.84 12.70 -9.87
CA SER A 10 7.99 12.79 -8.43
C SER A 10 6.67 13.26 -7.84
N THR A 11 6.19 12.54 -6.84
CA THR A 11 4.93 12.85 -6.17
C THR A 11 5.22 13.07 -4.69
N GLY A 12 4.61 14.12 -4.15
CA GLY A 12 4.77 14.56 -2.78
C GLY A 12 3.44 15.10 -2.25
N VAL A 13 3.34 15.21 -0.93
CA VAL A 13 2.19 15.84 -0.27
C VAL A 13 2.68 17.11 0.41
N MET A 14 2.01 18.22 0.15
CA MET A 14 2.27 19.49 0.81
C MET A 14 0.99 20.07 1.41
N SER A 15 1.12 20.78 2.52
CA SER A 15 0.02 21.55 3.09
C SER A 15 -0.31 22.77 2.23
N THR A 16 -1.46 23.39 2.50
CA THR A 16 -1.84 24.68 1.89
C THR A 16 -0.95 25.84 2.31
N THR A 17 -0.14 25.67 3.38
CA THR A 17 0.83 26.66 3.85
C THR A 17 2.22 26.47 3.26
N GLY A 18 2.45 25.41 2.47
CA GLY A 18 3.73 25.13 1.83
C GLY A 18 4.64 24.16 2.59
N GLU A 19 4.18 23.57 3.69
CA GLU A 19 4.91 22.54 4.42
C GLU A 19 4.90 21.22 3.64
N ILE A 20 6.05 20.57 3.50
CA ILE A 20 6.15 19.25 2.87
C ILE A 20 5.81 18.18 3.92
N LEU A 21 4.66 17.54 3.77
CA LEU A 21 4.17 16.47 4.66
C LEU A 21 4.74 15.10 4.22
N TYR A 22 4.85 14.88 2.91
CA TYR A 22 5.56 13.75 2.33
C TYR A 22 6.49 14.27 1.22
N PRO A 23 7.81 13.96 1.27
CA PRO A 23 8.76 14.49 0.31
C PRO A 23 8.41 14.04 -1.12
N PHE A 24 8.63 14.94 -2.08
CA PHE A 24 8.54 14.61 -3.49
C PHE A 24 9.55 13.50 -3.80
N THR A 25 9.02 12.30 -4.04
CA THR A 25 9.81 11.09 -4.16
C THR A 25 9.63 10.55 -5.58
N ASP A 26 10.75 10.23 -6.23
CA ASP A 26 10.76 9.62 -7.55
C ASP A 26 9.99 8.30 -7.55
N ASN A 27 9.30 8.01 -8.66
CA ASN A 27 8.55 6.76 -8.88
C ASN A 27 7.36 6.54 -7.94
N VAL A 28 6.94 7.53 -7.14
CA VAL A 28 5.63 7.50 -6.48
C VAL A 28 4.56 7.82 -7.51
N TRP A 29 3.72 6.83 -7.81
CA TRP A 29 2.65 6.94 -8.79
C TRP A 29 1.39 7.51 -8.17
N ASP A 30 1.01 7.02 -6.99
CA ASP A 30 -0.23 7.42 -6.33
C ASP A 30 -0.06 7.48 -4.81
N ILE A 31 -0.89 8.32 -4.18
CA ILE A 31 -1.00 8.49 -2.75
C ILE A 31 -2.48 8.40 -2.41
N VAL A 32 -2.90 7.23 -1.95
CA VAL A 32 -4.30 6.87 -1.77
C VAL A 32 -4.69 7.03 -0.31
N ARG A 33 -5.71 7.86 -0.07
CA ARG A 33 -6.31 8.04 1.25
C ARG A 33 -7.37 6.98 1.51
N THR A 34 -7.20 6.22 2.59
CA THR A 34 -8.11 5.11 2.93
C THR A 34 -9.47 5.56 3.46
N ASP A 35 -9.57 6.76 4.01
CA ASP A 35 -10.83 7.34 4.48
C ASP A 35 -11.74 7.82 3.35
N GLU A 36 -11.17 8.09 2.17
CA GLU A 36 -11.92 8.47 0.97
C GLU A 36 -12.59 7.28 0.27
N THR A 37 -12.16 6.05 0.60
CA THR A 37 -12.58 4.82 -0.08
C THR A 37 -13.47 3.90 0.77
N VAL A 38 -13.73 4.24 2.04
CA VAL A 38 -14.47 3.39 3.01
C VAL A 38 -15.61 4.13 3.71
N THR A 39 -16.55 3.39 4.32
CA THR A 39 -17.64 3.99 5.12
C THR A 39 -17.11 4.62 6.41
N ALA A 40 -17.81 5.63 6.93
CA ALA A 40 -17.32 6.49 8.03
C ALA A 40 -16.94 5.76 9.33
N ASP A 41 -17.44 4.55 9.54
CA ASP A 41 -17.14 3.68 10.68
C ASP A 41 -15.83 2.88 10.54
N GLN A 42 -15.18 2.97 9.38
CA GLN A 42 -14.00 2.17 9.02
C GLN A 42 -12.71 3.00 8.92
N TRP A 43 -12.72 4.27 9.32
CA TRP A 43 -11.57 5.18 9.18
C TRP A 43 -10.43 4.84 10.14
N THR A 44 -9.33 4.35 9.60
CA THR A 44 -8.05 4.26 10.32
C THR A 44 -7.20 5.52 10.18
N ASN A 45 -7.63 6.49 9.38
CA ASN A 45 -6.83 7.64 8.97
C ASN A 45 -5.43 7.17 8.54
N THR A 46 -5.38 6.41 7.45
CA THR A 46 -4.11 5.98 6.83
C THR A 46 -4.01 6.36 5.37
N VAL A 47 -2.76 6.37 4.89
CA VAL A 47 -2.38 6.66 3.52
C VAL A 47 -1.58 5.49 2.96
N ILE A 48 -1.98 4.99 1.80
CA ILE A 48 -1.22 4.01 1.03
C ILE A 48 -0.40 4.79 0.01
N VAL A 49 0.92 4.65 0.07
CA VAL A 49 1.82 5.23 -0.92
C VAL A 49 2.22 4.15 -1.90
N GLU A 50 1.95 4.39 -3.17
CA GLU A 50 2.20 3.44 -4.26
C GLU A 50 3.39 3.90 -5.09
N THR A 51 4.36 3.01 -5.27
CA THR A 51 5.53 3.21 -6.12
C THR A 51 5.52 2.22 -7.27
N MET A 52 6.10 2.62 -8.40
CA MET A 52 6.25 1.77 -9.58
C MET A 52 7.67 1.82 -10.10
N ASP A 53 8.34 0.67 -10.16
CA ASP A 53 9.58 0.53 -10.94
C ASP A 53 9.25 0.42 -12.44
N GLY A 54 8.82 1.54 -13.07
CA GLY A 54 8.46 1.55 -14.49
C GLY A 54 7.50 2.66 -14.90
N ASN A 55 7.27 2.82 -16.20
CA ASN A 55 6.40 3.87 -16.73
C ASN A 55 4.92 3.48 -16.56
N PRO A 56 4.10 4.24 -15.80
CA PRO A 56 2.72 3.90 -15.45
C PRO A 56 1.74 3.79 -16.63
N GLY A 57 2.15 4.17 -17.84
CA GLY A 57 1.31 4.10 -19.05
C GLY A 57 1.47 2.84 -19.92
N THR A 58 2.41 1.93 -19.61
CA THR A 58 2.73 0.79 -20.50
C THR A 58 2.40 -0.59 -19.92
N GLY A 59 1.75 -0.64 -18.76
CA GLY A 59 1.62 -1.86 -17.96
C GLY A 59 2.94 -2.14 -17.24
N GLY A 60 2.95 -1.93 -15.92
CA GLY A 60 4.10 -2.26 -15.08
C GLY A 60 4.45 -3.75 -15.18
N THR A 61 5.69 -4.10 -14.85
CA THR A 61 6.03 -5.52 -14.71
C THR A 61 5.27 -6.05 -13.48
N PRO A 62 4.54 -7.17 -13.55
CA PRO A 62 3.83 -7.69 -12.37
C PRO A 62 4.76 -7.78 -11.15
N GLY A 63 4.37 -7.13 -10.05
CA GLY A 63 5.16 -7.05 -8.81
C GLY A 63 6.21 -5.94 -8.75
N SER A 64 6.37 -5.11 -9.80
CA SER A 64 7.17 -3.89 -9.79
C SER A 64 6.52 -2.76 -8.98
N GLU A 65 5.21 -2.85 -8.78
CA GLU A 65 4.49 -2.00 -7.85
C GLU A 65 4.86 -2.38 -6.42
N LYS A 66 5.21 -1.37 -5.62
CA LYS A 66 5.43 -1.51 -4.19
C LYS A 66 4.63 -0.48 -3.44
N GLN A 67 3.98 -0.94 -2.38
CA GLN A 67 3.12 -0.16 -1.52
C GLN A 67 3.67 -0.15 -0.09
N GLY A 68 3.49 0.98 0.57
CA GLY A 68 3.71 1.16 2.01
C GLY A 68 2.49 1.81 2.65
N LEU A 69 2.36 1.64 3.97
CA LEU A 69 1.25 2.17 4.75
C LEU A 69 1.78 3.22 5.72
N PHE A 70 1.13 4.37 5.75
CA PHE A 70 1.50 5.51 6.58
C PHE A 70 0.28 5.98 7.37
N ASP A 71 0.50 6.59 8.52
CA ASP A 71 -0.55 7.38 9.17
C ASP A 71 -0.74 8.73 8.45
N PHE A 72 -1.74 9.51 8.87
CA PHE A 72 -2.01 10.83 8.29
C PHE A 72 -0.93 11.88 8.52
N ASN A 73 -0.03 11.65 9.48
CA ASN A 73 1.15 12.50 9.68
C ASN A 73 2.35 11.99 8.85
N MET A 74 2.10 11.09 7.88
CA MET A 74 3.10 10.46 7.03
C MET A 74 4.18 9.69 7.81
N LYS A 75 3.86 9.24 9.03
CA LYS A 75 4.71 8.31 9.76
C LYS A 75 4.51 6.91 9.19
N THR A 76 5.61 6.23 8.89
CA THR A 76 5.59 4.86 8.38
C THR A 76 5.00 3.89 9.40
N LEU A 77 3.96 3.17 9.01
CA LEU A 77 3.38 2.03 9.72
C LEU A 77 3.90 0.71 9.12
N LEU A 78 3.91 0.64 7.79
CA LEU A 78 4.52 -0.44 7.01
C LEU A 78 5.43 0.15 5.93
N PRO A 79 6.67 -0.35 5.78
CA PRO A 79 7.58 0.14 4.76
C PRO A 79 7.08 -0.15 3.34
N ILE A 80 7.55 0.62 2.36
CA ILE A 80 7.26 0.41 0.94
C ILE A 80 7.99 -0.84 0.44
N GLN A 81 7.32 -2.00 0.55
CA GLN A 81 7.89 -3.29 0.15
C GLN A 81 6.84 -4.32 -0.31
N TYR A 82 5.57 -4.07 -0.01
CA TYR A 82 4.48 -4.99 -0.30
C TYR A 82 4.03 -4.80 -1.74
N SER A 83 3.68 -5.88 -2.44
CA SER A 83 3.11 -5.76 -3.78
C SER A 83 1.73 -5.11 -3.76
N HIS A 84 0.94 -5.38 -2.73
CA HIS A 84 -0.37 -4.75 -2.54
C HIS A 84 -0.76 -4.73 -1.06
N ILE A 85 -1.43 -3.66 -0.67
CA ILE A 85 -2.02 -3.41 0.64
C ILE A 85 -3.48 -3.02 0.38
N GLU A 86 -4.40 -3.82 0.90
CA GLU A 86 -5.83 -3.57 0.78
C GLU A 86 -6.41 -3.36 2.17
N TYR A 87 -7.14 -2.26 2.36
CA TYR A 87 -7.93 -2.09 3.57
C TYR A 87 -9.13 -3.05 3.54
N LEU A 88 -9.31 -3.81 4.62
CA LEU A 88 -10.45 -4.70 4.78
C LEU A 88 -11.55 -4.00 5.59
N LYS A 89 -11.53 -4.18 6.92
CA LYS A 89 -12.46 -3.58 7.88
C LYS A 89 -11.83 -3.54 9.26
N ASP A 90 -12.38 -2.74 10.17
CA ASP A 90 -12.00 -2.71 11.59
C ASP A 90 -10.48 -2.54 11.81
N GLY A 91 -9.83 -1.76 10.95
CA GLY A 91 -8.38 -1.54 11.04
C GLY A 91 -7.50 -2.66 10.50
N TYR A 92 -8.08 -3.71 9.92
CA TYR A 92 -7.33 -4.78 9.28
C TYR A 92 -7.00 -4.47 7.83
N TYR A 93 -5.80 -4.87 7.44
CA TYR A 93 -5.27 -4.76 6.09
C TYR A 93 -4.81 -6.13 5.61
N LEU A 94 -5.18 -6.47 4.38
CA LEU A 94 -4.56 -7.55 3.64
C LEU A 94 -3.23 -7.05 3.08
N LEU A 95 -2.17 -7.81 3.34
CA LEU A 95 -0.86 -7.59 2.74
C LEU A 95 -0.60 -8.69 1.73
N SER A 96 -0.02 -8.36 0.59
CA SER A 96 0.41 -9.37 -0.37
C SER A 96 1.77 -9.08 -1.00
N ASN A 97 2.47 -10.15 -1.34
CA ASN A 97 3.73 -10.15 -2.09
C ASN A 97 3.58 -11.03 -3.32
N TYR A 98 3.76 -10.45 -4.50
CA TYR A 98 3.76 -11.20 -5.75
C TYR A 98 4.99 -12.10 -5.83
N GLY A 99 4.76 -13.41 -5.95
CA GLY A 99 5.83 -14.42 -6.02
C GLY A 99 6.15 -14.93 -7.42
N GLY A 100 5.59 -14.32 -8.47
CA GLY A 100 5.74 -14.84 -9.83
C GLY A 100 5.20 -16.25 -9.95
N GLU A 101 6.02 -17.16 -10.47
CA GLU A 101 5.69 -18.60 -10.61
C GLU A 101 5.41 -19.29 -9.27
N GLN A 102 5.96 -18.78 -8.16
CA GLN A 102 5.71 -19.34 -6.82
C GLN A 102 4.34 -18.95 -6.26
N GLY A 103 3.60 -18.08 -6.96
CA GLY A 103 2.31 -17.55 -6.56
C GLY A 103 2.42 -16.47 -5.49
N THR A 104 1.35 -15.68 -5.37
CA THR A 104 1.26 -14.61 -4.36
C THR A 104 1.25 -15.19 -2.94
N ARG A 105 1.86 -14.45 -2.01
CA ARG A 105 1.80 -14.73 -0.57
C ARG A 105 1.04 -13.61 0.12
N TYR A 106 0.30 -13.98 1.18
CA TYR A 106 -0.62 -13.11 1.89
C TYR A 106 -0.32 -13.11 3.39
N GLY A 107 -0.58 -11.98 4.02
CA GLY A 107 -0.57 -11.78 5.47
C GLY A 107 -1.56 -10.71 5.89
N ILE A 108 -1.65 -10.44 7.18
CA ILE A 108 -2.60 -9.48 7.77
C ILE A 108 -1.85 -8.54 8.70
N TYR A 109 -2.18 -7.26 8.60
CA TYR A 109 -1.77 -6.23 9.54
C TYR A 109 -3.02 -5.63 10.20
N HIS A 110 -2.94 -5.36 11.50
CA HIS A 110 -3.96 -4.60 12.22
C HIS A 110 -3.36 -3.24 12.62
N TYR A 111 -4.12 -2.17 12.40
CA TYR A 111 -3.67 -0.81 12.67
C TYR A 111 -3.22 -0.63 14.13
N GLY A 112 -2.04 -0.04 14.31
CA GLY A 112 -1.43 0.19 15.63
C GLY A 112 -0.74 -1.04 16.23
N GLU A 113 -0.83 -2.20 15.59
CA GLU A 113 -0.12 -3.42 15.99
C GLU A 113 1.11 -3.68 15.09
N ARG A 114 1.76 -4.83 15.31
CA ARG A 114 2.70 -5.40 14.32
C ARG A 114 1.89 -6.24 13.32
N VAL A 115 2.55 -6.72 12.27
CA VAL A 115 1.96 -7.72 11.35
C VAL A 115 1.41 -8.90 12.16
N THR A 116 0.08 -9.06 12.16
CA THR A 116 -0.66 -10.06 12.93
C THR A 116 -0.50 -11.45 12.31
N ILE A 117 -0.50 -11.52 10.98
CA ILE A 117 -0.25 -12.74 10.22
C ILE A 117 0.87 -12.46 9.21
N PRO A 118 2.01 -13.18 9.26
CA PRO A 118 3.13 -12.94 8.35
C PRO A 118 2.74 -13.19 6.88
N VAL A 119 3.42 -12.52 5.95
CA VAL A 119 3.14 -12.62 4.50
C VAL A 119 3.80 -13.87 3.90
N GLU A 120 3.34 -15.04 4.34
CA GLU A 120 3.91 -16.34 3.96
C GLU A 120 2.86 -17.38 3.52
N TYR A 121 1.58 -17.03 3.57
CA TYR A 121 0.48 -17.95 3.25
C TYR A 121 0.04 -17.81 1.80
N SER A 122 -0.22 -18.93 1.12
CA SER A 122 -0.73 -18.93 -0.26
C SER A 122 -2.22 -18.60 -0.36
N THR A 123 -2.95 -18.67 0.75
CA THR A 123 -4.38 -18.37 0.82
C THR A 123 -4.74 -17.95 2.24
N LEU A 124 -5.54 -16.90 2.37
CA LEU A 124 -6.23 -16.55 3.60
C LEU A 124 -7.73 -16.66 3.35
N MET A 125 -8.44 -17.39 4.20
CA MET A 125 -9.89 -17.56 4.06
C MET A 125 -10.59 -16.72 5.12
N GLN A 126 -11.49 -15.84 4.69
CA GLN A 126 -12.48 -15.27 5.61
C GLN A 126 -13.51 -16.37 5.92
N PRO A 127 -13.73 -16.74 7.20
CA PRO A 127 -14.71 -17.75 7.54
C PRO A 127 -16.11 -17.26 7.19
N THR A 128 -16.73 -17.85 6.16
CA THR A 128 -18.13 -17.64 5.79
C THR A 128 -18.98 -18.74 6.44
N GLY A 129 -19.16 -18.68 7.75
CA GLY A 129 -19.91 -19.68 8.51
C GLY A 129 -20.15 -19.26 9.95
N PRO A 130 -20.90 -20.04 10.76
CA PRO A 130 -21.33 -19.68 12.12
C PRO A 130 -20.17 -19.45 13.13
N TRP A 131 -18.93 -19.58 12.67
CA TRP A 131 -17.69 -19.33 13.42
C TRP A 131 -17.14 -17.91 13.22
N SER A 132 -17.72 -17.08 12.33
CA SER A 132 -17.42 -15.65 12.27
C SER A 132 -18.04 -14.94 13.48
N ARG A 133 -17.34 -14.92 14.61
CA ARG A 133 -17.84 -14.18 15.79
C ARG A 133 -17.72 -12.67 15.54
N ALA A 134 -18.80 -12.01 15.95
CA ALA A 134 -19.03 -10.57 16.01
C ALA A 134 -17.97 -9.82 16.83
#